data_AF-A0AAD4QP34-F1
#
_entry.id   AF-A0AAD4QP34-F1
#
_cell.length_a   1.000
_cell.length_b   1.000
_cell.length_c   1.000
_cell.angle_alpha   90.00
_cell.angle_beta   90.00
_cell.angle_gamma   90.00
#
_symmetry.space_group_name_H-M   'P 1'
#
loop_
_entity.id
_entity.type
_entity.pdbx_description
1 polymer ?
#
loop_
_entity_poly.entity_id
_entity_poly.type
_entity_poly.pdbx_seq_one_letter_code
_entity_poly.pdbx_strand_id
1 'polypeptide(L)'
;MDQAAPAYDSNNPSTFVVPTPNAPHSVIIEFCDRCRWLHRATWTSTELLLTFPPPALKSVTIIPLTSEDTAGRFRIWLTVNDSPSSSVLVWDRKVEGKFPELKELKQRIRDHIQPNRSLGHSDR
;
A
#
# COMPACT_ATOMS: atom_id res chain seq x y z
N MET A 1 -3.59 -17.66 35.39
CA MET A 1 -4.35 -18.64 34.59
C MET A 1 -4.37 -18.12 33.18
N ASP A 2 -3.34 -18.45 32.39
CA ASP A 2 -3.30 -18.14 30.97
C ASP A 2 -4.31 -19.02 30.25
N GLN A 3 -5.46 -18.44 29.86
CA GLN A 3 -6.36 -19.12 28.92
C GLN A 3 -5.68 -19.07 27.55
N ALA A 4 -5.23 -20.23 27.07
CA ALA A 4 -4.74 -20.39 25.71
C ALA A 4 -5.84 -19.93 24.73
N ALA A 5 -5.49 -19.07 23.77
CA ALA A 5 -6.40 -18.69 22.70
C ALA A 5 -6.92 -19.96 21.99
N PRO A 6 -8.21 -20.03 21.65
CA PRO A 6 -8.76 -21.20 20.96
C PRO A 6 -7.98 -21.48 19.68
N ALA A 7 -7.73 -22.76 19.39
CA ALA A 7 -7.08 -23.17 18.15
C ALA A 7 -7.92 -22.71 16.94
N TYR A 8 -7.24 -22.23 15.90
CA TYR A 8 -7.90 -21.82 14.65
C TYR A 8 -8.68 -22.98 14.02
N ASP A 9 -9.95 -22.73 13.67
CA ASP A 9 -10.81 -23.67 12.95
C ASP A 9 -11.43 -22.97 11.74
N SER A 10 -11.07 -23.42 10.54
CA SER A 10 -11.54 -22.85 9.27
C SER A 10 -13.05 -22.92 9.08
N ASN A 11 -13.75 -23.79 9.80
CA ASN A 11 -15.20 -23.95 9.73
C ASN A 11 -15.93 -23.19 10.86
N ASN A 12 -15.21 -22.55 11.78
CA ASN A 12 -15.79 -21.82 12.89
C ASN A 12 -15.36 -20.35 12.89
N PRO A 13 -16.24 -19.41 12.45
CA PRO A 13 -15.89 -18.00 12.33
C PRO A 13 -15.59 -17.32 13.68
N SER A 14 -16.01 -17.90 14.82
CA SER A 14 -15.65 -17.37 16.14
C SER A 14 -14.16 -17.52 16.47
N THR A 15 -13.42 -18.34 15.72
CA THR A 15 -11.97 -18.52 15.85
C THR A 15 -11.16 -17.60 14.91
N PHE A 16 -11.83 -16.84 14.04
CA PHE A 16 -11.15 -15.95 13.09
C PHE A 16 -10.66 -14.68 13.79
N VAL A 17 -9.43 -14.28 13.46
CA VAL A 17 -8.81 -13.04 13.97
C VAL A 17 -8.88 -11.97 12.89
N VAL A 18 -9.40 -10.79 13.24
CA VAL A 18 -9.45 -9.64 12.32
C VAL A 18 -8.01 -9.22 11.97
N PRO A 19 -7.67 -9.06 10.67
CA PRO A 19 -6.34 -8.60 10.27
C PRO A 19 -6.02 -7.22 10.83
N THR A 20 -4.78 -7.01 11.27
CA THR A 20 -4.34 -5.71 11.77
C THR A 20 -4.18 -4.71 10.60
N PRO A 21 -4.94 -3.60 10.58
CA PRO A 21 -4.72 -2.54 9.60
C PRO A 21 -3.34 -1.88 9.82
N ASN A 22 -2.74 -1.34 8.77
CA ASN A 22 -1.45 -0.61 8.82
C ASN A 22 -0.25 -1.43 9.33
N ALA A 23 -0.18 -2.70 8.92
CA ALA A 23 1.00 -3.53 9.11
C ALA A 23 2.27 -2.86 8.51
N PRO A 24 3.47 -3.20 9.00
CA PRO A 24 4.72 -2.72 8.41
C PRO A 24 4.83 -3.27 6.98
N HIS A 25 5.47 -2.51 6.10
CA HIS A 25 5.45 -2.73 4.66
C HIS A 25 4.01 -2.73 4.12
N SER A 26 3.29 -1.63 4.34
CA SER A 26 1.96 -1.39 3.77
C SER A 26 1.93 -0.10 2.95
N VAL A 27 1.07 -0.06 1.94
CA VAL A 27 0.88 1.12 1.08
C VAL A 27 -0.51 1.70 1.27
N ILE A 28 -0.62 3.02 1.34
CA ILE A 28 -1.88 3.74 1.27
C ILE A 28 -1.92 4.56 -0.01
N ILE A 29 -2.95 4.35 -0.83
CA ILE A 29 -3.24 5.15 -2.02
C ILE A 29 -4.47 6.01 -1.71
N GLU A 30 -4.26 7.30 -1.48
CA GLU A 30 -5.37 8.26 -1.36
C GLU A 30 -5.58 9.00 -2.69
N PHE A 31 -6.83 9.13 -3.13
CA PHE A 31 -7.13 9.76 -4.41
C PHE A 31 -8.43 10.57 -4.39
N CYS A 32 -8.49 11.58 -5.26
CA CYS A 32 -9.71 12.34 -5.53
C CYS A 32 -10.74 11.45 -6.23
N ASP A 33 -11.81 11.09 -5.52
CA ASP A 33 -12.88 10.24 -6.05
C ASP A 33 -13.71 10.97 -7.11
N ARG A 34 -13.97 12.26 -6.89
CA ARG A 34 -14.63 13.16 -7.86
C ARG A 34 -13.92 13.23 -9.21
N CYS A 35 -12.62 12.92 -9.23
CA CYS A 35 -11.78 12.93 -10.44
C CYS A 35 -11.87 11.61 -11.24
N ARG A 36 -12.64 10.62 -10.75
CA ARG A 36 -12.81 9.28 -11.34
C ARG A 36 -11.49 8.51 -11.53
N TRP A 37 -10.59 8.58 -10.54
CA TRP A 37 -9.28 7.93 -10.59
C TRP A 37 -9.22 6.56 -9.89
N LEU A 38 -10.35 5.99 -9.48
CA LEU A 38 -10.42 4.67 -8.85
C LEU A 38 -9.70 3.60 -9.68
N HIS A 39 -9.94 3.55 -10.99
CA HIS A 39 -9.27 2.60 -11.88
C HIS A 39 -7.74 2.70 -11.84
N ARG A 40 -7.19 3.92 -11.73
CA ARG A 40 -5.73 4.12 -11.60
C ARG A 40 -5.23 3.64 -10.25
N ALA A 41 -5.97 3.91 -9.17
CA ALA A 41 -5.61 3.44 -7.82
C ALA A 41 -5.64 1.90 -7.74
N THR A 42 -6.69 1.27 -8.25
CA THR A 42 -6.82 -0.20 -8.29
C THR A 42 -5.72 -0.83 -9.14
N TRP A 43 -5.49 -0.33 -10.35
CA TRP A 43 -4.41 -0.87 -11.20
C TRP A 43 -3.03 -0.73 -10.53
N THR A 44 -2.74 0.42 -9.93
CA THR A 44 -1.51 0.62 -9.17
C THR A 44 -1.40 -0.39 -8.01
N SER A 45 -2.47 -0.63 -7.26
CA SER A 45 -2.45 -1.62 -6.17
C SER A 45 -2.14 -3.04 -6.66
N THR A 46 -2.74 -3.46 -7.78
CA THR A 46 -2.52 -4.78 -8.37
C THR A 46 -1.07 -4.93 -8.79
N GLU A 47 -0.53 -3.92 -9.46
CA GLU A 47 0.87 -3.90 -9.93
C GLU A 47 1.88 -3.98 -8.78
N LEU A 48 1.60 -3.30 -7.67
CA LEU A 48 2.44 -3.36 -6.47
C LEU A 48 2.38 -4.74 -5.80
N LEU A 49 1.18 -5.30 -5.62
CA LEU A 49 1.01 -6.62 -5.00
C LEU A 49 1.62 -7.75 -5.86
N LEU A 50 1.55 -7.65 -7.18
CA LEU A 50 2.21 -8.60 -8.09
C LEU A 50 3.74 -8.48 -8.05
N THR A 51 4.26 -7.26 -7.88
CA THR A 51 5.71 -7.02 -7.86
C THR A 51 6.33 -7.42 -6.51
N PHE A 52 5.62 -7.16 -5.41
CA PHE A 52 6.08 -7.37 -4.04
C PHE A 52 5.19 -8.39 -3.32
N PRO A 53 5.26 -9.69 -3.67
CA PRO A 53 4.46 -10.71 -3.01
C PRO A 53 4.82 -10.83 -1.51
N PRO A 54 3.91 -11.34 -0.67
CA PRO A 54 4.20 -11.57 0.74
C PRO A 54 5.51 -12.37 0.97
N PRO A 55 6.30 -12.03 1.99
CA PRO A 55 6.03 -11.03 3.04
C PRO A 55 6.52 -9.60 2.70
N ALA A 56 6.91 -9.33 1.44
CA ALA A 56 7.56 -8.07 1.07
C ALA A 56 6.63 -6.86 1.25
N LEU A 57 5.45 -6.88 0.62
CA LEU A 57 4.37 -5.93 0.83
C LEU A 57 3.18 -6.68 1.44
N LYS A 58 2.69 -6.22 2.58
CA LYS A 58 1.66 -6.93 3.37
C LYS A 58 0.25 -6.48 3.03
N SER A 59 0.07 -5.23 2.65
CA SER A 59 -1.24 -4.69 2.29
C SER A 59 -1.15 -3.45 1.41
N VAL A 60 -2.23 -3.21 0.68
CA VAL A 60 -2.50 -1.94 0.01
C VAL A 60 -3.90 -1.48 0.41
N THR A 61 -4.01 -0.26 0.92
CA THR A 61 -5.27 0.39 1.25
C THR A 61 -5.55 1.49 0.25
N ILE A 62 -6.76 1.49 -0.33
CA ILE A 62 -7.22 2.52 -1.25
C ILE A 62 -8.24 3.39 -0.52
N ILE A 63 -8.00 4.70 -0.47
CA ILE A 63 -8.83 5.67 0.25
C ILE A 63 -9.39 6.69 -0.76
N PRO A 64 -10.69 6.60 -1.12
CA PRO A 64 -11.36 7.64 -1.90
C PRO A 64 -11.58 8.89 -1.05
N LEU A 65 -11.28 10.05 -1.62
CA LEU A 65 -11.45 11.35 -0.99
C LEU A 65 -12.39 12.23 -1.81
N THR A 66 -13.37 12.84 -1.15
CA THR A 66 -14.44 13.61 -1.78
C THR A 66 -14.40 15.10 -1.45
N SER A 67 -13.63 15.52 -0.44
CA SER A 67 -13.56 16.90 0.01
C SER A 67 -12.93 17.86 -1.03
N GLU A 68 -13.12 19.17 -0.83
CA GLU A 68 -12.58 20.19 -1.74
C GLU A 68 -11.07 20.35 -1.64
N ASP A 69 -10.51 20.29 -0.44
CA ASP A 69 -9.06 20.37 -0.17
C ASP A 69 -8.26 19.16 -0.74
N THR A 70 -8.97 18.08 -1.09
CA THR A 70 -8.42 16.87 -1.70
C THR A 70 -8.59 16.83 -3.22
N ALA A 71 -9.14 17.89 -3.84
CA ALA A 71 -9.33 17.96 -5.28
C ALA A 71 -8.02 17.72 -6.05
N GLY A 72 -8.07 16.80 -7.02
CA GLY A 72 -6.93 16.42 -7.85
C GLY A 72 -5.80 15.71 -7.09
N ARG A 73 -6.03 15.22 -5.87
CA ARG A 73 -5.07 14.44 -5.09
C ARG A 73 -4.94 13.03 -5.67
N PHE A 74 -3.69 12.56 -5.73
CA PHE A 74 -3.34 11.16 -5.91
C PHE A 74 -1.98 10.98 -5.23
N ARG A 75 -1.98 10.37 -4.04
CA ARG A 75 -0.79 10.21 -3.19
C ARG A 75 -0.61 8.75 -2.82
N ILE A 76 0.64 8.36 -2.71
CA ILE A 76 1.05 7.02 -2.30
C ILE A 76 1.98 7.15 -1.10
N TRP A 77 1.54 6.60 0.02
CA TRP A 77 2.30 6.50 1.26
C TRP A 77 2.80 5.07 1.45
N LEU A 78 3.98 4.92 2.03
CA LEU A 78 4.57 3.63 2.38
C LEU A 78 4.95 3.60 3.85
N THR A 79 4.36 2.67 4.59
CA THR A 79 4.73 2.35 5.97
C THR A 79 5.87 1.34 5.94
N VAL A 80 7.05 1.70 6.44
CA VAL A 80 8.21 0.77 6.46
C VAL A 80 8.25 -0.06 7.74
N ASN A 81 8.02 0.56 8.91
CA ASN A 81 8.12 -0.11 10.20
C ASN A 81 6.77 -0.10 10.95
N ASP A 82 6.69 -0.73 12.12
CA ASP A 82 5.47 -0.84 12.95
C ASP A 82 4.93 0.49 13.51
N SER A 83 5.51 1.62 13.11
CA SER A 83 5.09 2.95 13.54
C SER A 83 4.36 3.67 12.40
N PRO A 84 3.05 3.97 12.52
CA PRO A 84 2.31 4.73 11.50
C PRO A 84 2.90 6.11 11.22
N SER A 85 3.52 6.73 12.23
CA SER A 85 4.28 7.99 12.10
C SER A 85 5.56 7.87 11.29
N SER A 86 5.98 6.66 10.90
CA SER A 86 7.13 6.40 10.02
C SER A 86 6.77 6.24 8.54
N SER A 87 5.53 6.55 8.16
CA SER A 87 5.11 6.48 6.76
C SER A 87 5.83 7.53 5.93
N VAL A 88 6.39 7.11 4.79
CA VAL A 88 7.05 7.99 3.83
C VAL A 88 6.13 8.28 2.64
N LEU A 89 6.12 9.52 2.17
CA LEU A 89 5.43 9.89 0.93
C LEU A 89 6.29 9.42 -0.24
N VAL A 90 5.82 8.40 -0.96
CA VAL A 90 6.53 7.84 -2.12
C VAL A 90 6.18 8.58 -3.40
N TRP A 91 4.93 9.02 -3.51
CA TRP A 91 4.44 9.74 -4.68
C TRP A 91 3.35 10.75 -4.32
N ASP A 92 3.39 11.93 -4.94
CA ASP A 92 2.26 12.87 -4.98
C ASP A 92 2.14 13.45 -6.39
N ARG A 93 0.95 13.35 -7.00
CA ARG A 93 0.70 13.83 -8.36
C ARG A 93 0.95 15.33 -8.55
N LYS A 94 0.67 16.16 -7.54
CA LYS A 94 0.86 17.62 -7.63
C LYS A 94 2.34 17.98 -7.48
N VAL A 95 3.09 17.29 -6.63
CA VAL A 95 4.55 17.45 -6.45
C VAL A 95 5.30 16.98 -7.70
N GLU A 96 4.95 15.81 -8.22
CA GLU A 96 5.62 15.22 -9.38
C GLU A 96 5.11 15.78 -10.72
N GLY A 97 3.98 16.50 -10.71
CA GLY A 97 3.31 17.01 -11.92
C GLY A 97 2.68 15.95 -12.82
N LYS A 98 2.81 14.65 -12.49
CA LYS A 98 2.34 13.50 -13.27
C LYS A 98 1.82 12.38 -12.36
N PHE A 99 1.07 11.45 -12.95
CA PHE A 99 0.76 10.17 -12.29
C PHE A 99 2.03 9.32 -12.17
N PRO A 100 2.09 8.37 -11.21
CA PRO A 100 3.21 7.47 -11.09
C PRO A 100 3.39 6.64 -12.36
N GLU A 101 4.61 6.70 -12.90
CA GLU A 101 5.09 5.67 -13.82
C GLU A 101 5.47 4.44 -13.00
N LEU A 102 4.92 3.27 -13.34
CA LEU A 102 5.06 2.07 -12.52
C LEU A 102 6.50 1.68 -12.25
N LYS A 103 7.38 1.84 -13.24
CA LYS A 103 8.80 1.54 -13.10
C LYS A 103 9.39 2.35 -11.93
N GLU A 104 9.24 3.67 -11.98
CA GLU A 104 9.77 4.60 -10.99
C GLU A 104 9.15 4.36 -9.61
N LEU A 105 7.82 4.15 -9.56
CA LEU A 105 7.12 3.86 -8.30
C LEU A 105 7.61 2.57 -7.65
N LYS A 106 7.77 1.48 -8.42
CA LYS A 106 8.27 0.20 -7.93
C LYS A 106 9.69 0.35 -7.40
N GLN A 107 10.55 1.08 -8.10
CA GLN A 107 11.92 1.36 -7.64
C GLN A 107 11.92 2.10 -6.29
N ARG A 108 11.18 3.22 -6.18
CA ARG A 108 11.10 4.00 -4.92
C ARG A 108 10.63 3.14 -3.75
N ILE A 109 9.60 2.29 -3.94
CA ILE A 109 9.12 1.39 -2.89
C ILE A 109 10.19 0.35 -2.53
N ARG A 110 10.78 -0.30 -3.53
CA ARG A 110 11.83 -1.32 -3.34
C ARG A 110 13.01 -0.79 -2.56
N ASP A 111 13.43 0.45 -2.82
CA ASP A 111 14.57 1.07 -2.12
C ASP A 111 14.31 1.21 -0.61
N HIS A 112 13.04 1.26 -0.18
CA HIS A 112 12.65 1.29 1.22
C HIS A 112 12.48 -0.09 1.86
N ILE A 113 11.82 -1.04 1.18
CA ILE A 113 11.43 -2.34 1.80
C ILE A 113 12.33 -3.51 1.41
N GLN A 114 13.03 -3.43 0.27
CA GLN A 114 13.87 -4.50 -0.28
C GLN A 114 15.02 -3.94 -1.15
N PRO A 115 15.95 -3.11 -0.61
CA PRO A 115 16.92 -2.36 -1.41
C PRO A 115 17.84 -3.22 -2.29
N ASN A 116 18.13 -4.45 -1.85
CA ASN A 116 19.01 -5.38 -2.58
C ASN A 116 18.28 -6.24 -3.62
N ARG A 117 16.97 -6.08 -3.80
CA ARG A 117 16.18 -6.89 -4.75
C ARG A 117 16.21 -6.27 -6.14
N SER A 118 16.59 -7.07 -7.13
CA SER A 118 16.39 -6.68 -8.53
C SER A 118 14.91 -6.78 -8.93
N LEU A 119 14.43 -5.79 -9.66
CA LEU A 119 13.11 -5.74 -10.28
C LEU A 119 13.16 -6.07 -11.79
N GLY A 120 14.27 -6.62 -12.27
CA GLY A 120 14.44 -7.02 -13.67
C GLY A 120 14.34 -5.81 -14.62
N HIS A 121 13.36 -5.83 -15.53
CA HIS A 121 13.13 -4.73 -16.47
C HIS A 121 12.86 -3.39 -15.80
N SER A 122 12.36 -3.37 -14.57
CA SER A 122 12.15 -2.10 -13.86
C SER A 122 13.46 -1.47 -13.35
N ASP A 123 14.60 -2.17 -13.36
CA ASP A 123 15.91 -1.59 -13.00
C ASP A 123 16.70 -1.04 -14.19
N ARG A 124 16.26 -1.34 -15.42
CA ARG A 124 16.94 -0.95 -16.67
C ARG A 124 16.16 0.14 -17.36
#